data_AF-A0A1I0YJA0-F1
#
_entry.id   AF-A0A1I0YJA0-F1
#
_cell.length_a   1.000
_cell.length_b   1.000
_cell.length_c   1.000
_cell.angle_alpha   90.00
_cell.angle_beta   90.00
_cell.angle_gamma   90.00
#
_symmetry.space_group_name_H-M   'P 1'
#
loop_
_entity.id
_entity.type
_entity.pdbx_description
1 polymer ?
#
loop_
_entity_poly.entity_id
_entity_poly.type
_entity_poly.pdbx_seq_one_letter_code
_entity_poly.pdbx_strand_id
1 'polypeptide(L)'
;MHKTYLIETTYVIFTFLVTEKQQGGAYSASYIGTALRVGHSGTISPEWIKDNLDGAAEGVDFNALVAMCHREMTKRGGDIVSIQDITGDARL
;
A
#
# COMPACT_ATOMS: atom_id res chain seq x y z
N MET A 1 10.00 -15.09 0.79
CA MET A 1 8.93 -14.75 1.77
C MET A 1 7.98 -13.70 1.18
N HIS A 2 6.70 -13.69 1.56
CA HIS A 2 5.80 -12.56 1.25
C HIS A 2 5.10 -12.07 2.52
N LYS A 3 4.78 -10.79 2.57
CA LYS A 3 3.96 -10.17 3.62
C LYS A 3 2.92 -9.26 3.00
N THR A 4 1.71 -9.32 3.54
CA THR A 4 0.59 -8.49 3.09
C THR A 4 0.10 -7.66 4.27
N TYR A 5 -0.13 -6.38 4.04
CA TYR A 5 -0.58 -5.43 5.04
C TYR A 5 -1.83 -4.71 4.56
N LEU A 6 -2.74 -4.44 5.51
CA LEU A 6 -3.78 -3.45 5.36
C LEU A 6 -3.31 -2.17 6.07
N ILE A 7 -3.18 -1.07 5.32
CA ILE A 7 -2.71 0.22 5.84
C ILE A 7 -3.83 1.23 5.70
N GLU A 8 -4.36 1.69 6.82
CA GLU A 8 -5.36 2.75 6.84
C GLU A 8 -4.67 4.10 6.94
N THR A 9 -5.05 5.01 6.06
CA THR A 9 -4.68 6.42 6.12
C THR A 9 -5.91 7.28 6.34
N THR A 10 -5.72 8.59 6.51
CA THR A 10 -6.82 9.54 6.72
C THR A 10 -7.90 9.46 5.62
N TYR A 11 -7.51 9.21 4.37
CA TYR A 11 -8.41 9.27 3.21
C TYR A 11 -8.44 7.99 2.37
N VAL A 12 -7.51 7.06 2.56
CA VAL A 12 -7.33 5.89 1.68
C VAL A 12 -7.00 4.63 2.50
N ILE A 13 -7.51 3.48 2.07
CA ILE A 13 -7.05 2.17 2.54
C ILE A 13 -6.10 1.54 1.51
N PHE A 14 -4.86 1.37 1.98
CA PHE A 14 -3.73 0.56 1.53
C PHE A 14 -3.93 -0.96 1.57
N THR A 15 -4.02 -1.69 0.44
CA THR A 15 -3.56 -3.09 0.43
C THR A 15 -2.11 -3.12 -0.04
N PHE A 16 -1.17 -3.49 0.82
CA PHE A 16 0.27 -3.43 0.57
C PHE A 16 0.92 -4.81 0.63
N LEU A 17 1.54 -5.23 -0.46
CA LEU A 17 2.25 -6.49 -0.59
C LEU A 17 3.75 -6.25 -0.70
N VAL A 18 4.54 -6.98 0.08
CA VAL A 18 6.00 -7.04 -0.06
C VAL A 18 6.42 -8.49 -0.28
N THR A 19 7.23 -8.73 -1.30
CA THR A 19 7.69 -10.04 -1.72
C THR A 19 9.21 -10.04 -1.87
N GLU A 20 9.86 -11.06 -1.33
CA GLU A 20 11.25 -11.36 -1.61
C GLU A 20 11.35 -12.12 -2.94
N LYS A 21 12.07 -11.58 -3.93
CA LYS A 21 12.15 -12.18 -5.27
C LYS A 21 12.95 -13.47 -5.32
N GLN A 22 14.04 -13.53 -4.54
CA GLN A 22 14.94 -14.68 -4.42
C GLN A 22 15.49 -14.69 -2.99
N GLN A 23 15.87 -15.87 -2.48
CA GLN A 23 16.35 -16.01 -1.11
C GLN A 23 17.61 -15.16 -0.89
N GLY A 24 17.54 -14.15 -0.01
CA GLY A 24 18.61 -13.17 0.21
C GLY A 24 18.77 -12.12 -0.90
N GLY A 25 17.82 -12.05 -1.82
CA GLY A 25 17.80 -11.13 -2.96
C GLY A 25 16.94 -9.89 -2.74
N ALA A 26 16.71 -9.14 -3.81
CA ALA A 26 15.90 -7.92 -3.78
C ALA A 26 14.43 -8.20 -3.42
N TYR A 27 13.82 -7.19 -2.82
CA TYR A 27 12.40 -7.15 -2.50
C TYR A 27 11.64 -6.37 -3.57
N SER A 28 10.42 -6.81 -3.84
CA SER A 28 9.42 -6.10 -4.63
C SER A 28 8.26 -5.74 -3.72
N ALA A 29 7.75 -4.52 -3.86
CA ALA A 29 6.61 -4.05 -3.11
C ALA A 29 5.58 -3.44 -4.06
N SER A 30 4.30 -3.72 -3.82
CA SER A 30 3.18 -3.12 -4.55
C SER A 30 2.05 -2.78 -3.62
N TYR A 31 1.30 -1.74 -3.93
CA TYR A 31 0.12 -1.37 -3.18
C TYR A 31 -1.01 -0.86 -4.07
N ILE A 32 -2.22 -1.15 -3.63
CA ILE A 32 -3.46 -0.74 -4.28
C ILE A 32 -4.27 0.08 -3.28
N GLY A 33 -4.62 1.31 -3.66
CA GLY A 33 -5.34 2.24 -2.79
C GLY A 33 -6.84 2.25 -3.07
N THR A 34 -7.66 2.24 -2.02
CA THR A 34 -9.10 2.46 -2.11
C THR A 34 -9.49 3.71 -1.33
N ALA A 35 -9.97 4.75 -2.03
CA ALA A 35 -10.40 5.98 -1.38
C ALA A 35 -11.61 5.74 -0.45
N LEU A 36 -11.53 6.27 0.76
CA LEU A 36 -12.65 6.31 1.71
C LEU A 36 -13.66 7.35 1.20
N ARG A 37 -14.93 6.97 1.07
CA ARG A 37 -16.02 7.84 0.57
C ARG A 37 -16.42 8.96 1.55
N VAL A 38 -15.51 9.44 2.38
CA VAL A 38 -15.83 10.46 3.38
C VAL A 38 -15.84 11.84 2.69
N GLY A 39 -17.02 12.23 2.20
CA GLY A 39 -17.40 13.64 2.02
C GLY A 39 -17.08 14.32 0.68
N HIS A 40 -16.48 13.66 -0.31
CA HIS A 40 -16.37 14.27 -1.64
C HIS A 40 -17.63 14.01 -2.46
N SER A 41 -18.40 15.07 -2.74
CA SER A 41 -19.62 15.04 -3.57
C SER A 41 -19.35 14.77 -5.06
N GLY A 42 -18.16 14.25 -5.40
CA GLY A 42 -17.75 13.92 -6.74
C GLY A 42 -17.50 12.42 -6.84
N THR A 43 -18.07 11.79 -7.86
CA THR A 43 -17.77 10.41 -8.22
C THR A 43 -16.27 10.29 -8.52
N ILE A 44 -15.48 9.82 -7.56
CA ILE A 44 -14.08 9.46 -7.84
C ILE A 44 -14.13 8.23 -8.74
N SER A 45 -13.69 8.37 -9.99
CA SER A 45 -13.66 7.24 -10.93
C SER A 45 -12.59 6.23 -10.51
N PRO A 46 -12.81 4.91 -10.72
CA PRO A 46 -11.81 3.89 -10.46
C PRO A 46 -10.48 4.11 -11.20
N GLU A 47 -10.51 4.74 -12.38
CA GLU A 47 -9.32 5.06 -13.16
C GLU A 47 -8.48 6.15 -12.50
N TRP A 48 -9.09 7.19 -11.93
CA TRP A 48 -8.38 8.21 -11.16
C TRP A 48 -7.71 7.61 -9.92
N ILE A 49 -8.40 6.68 -9.23
CA ILE A 49 -7.86 5.95 -8.07
C ILE A 49 -6.60 5.18 -8.49
N LYS A 50 -6.67 4.41 -9.57
CA LYS A 50 -5.54 3.63 -10.07
C LYS A 50 -4.34 4.50 -10.43
N ASP A 51 -4.56 5.61 -11.14
CA ASP A 51 -3.47 6.48 -11.59
C ASP A 51 -2.84 7.33 -10.48
N ASN A 52 -3.56 7.58 -9.38
CA ASN A 52 -3.10 8.47 -8.31
C ASN A 52 -2.76 7.77 -7.00
N LEU A 53 -3.27 6.55 -6.74
CA LEU A 53 -3.09 5.86 -5.47
C LEU A 53 -2.16 4.65 -5.59
N ASP A 54 -2.28 3.86 -6.64
CA ASP A 54 -1.53 2.61 -6.77
C ASP A 54 -0.02 2.86 -6.98
N GLY A 55 0.79 1.88 -6.62
CA GLY A 55 2.23 2.00 -6.81
C GLY A 55 2.96 0.67 -6.68
N ALA A 56 4.18 0.66 -7.21
CA ALA A 56 5.10 -0.46 -7.10
C ALA A 56 6.54 0.06 -7.01
N ALA A 57 7.39 -0.68 -6.31
CA ALA A 57 8.79 -0.36 -6.15
C ALA A 57 9.62 -1.62 -5.88
N GLU A 58 10.93 -1.50 -6.09
CA GLU A 58 11.88 -2.56 -5.82
C GLU A 58 13.06 -2.02 -5.01
N GLY A 59 13.66 -2.85 -4.18
CA GLY A 59 14.78 -2.44 -3.34
C GLY A 59 15.53 -3.63 -2.75
N VAL A 60 16.82 -3.44 -2.48
CA VAL A 60 17.66 -4.47 -1.85
C VAL A 60 17.51 -4.51 -0.33
N ASP A 61 17.18 -3.37 0.29
CA ASP A 61 16.93 -3.27 1.73
C ASP A 61 15.43 -3.24 1.99
N PHE A 62 14.95 -4.19 2.79
CA PHE A 62 13.54 -4.35 3.11
C PHE A 62 12.96 -3.12 3.84
N ASN A 63 13.68 -2.61 4.85
CA ASN A 63 13.18 -1.53 5.68
C ASN A 63 13.13 -0.21 4.91
N ALA A 64 14.15 0.05 4.08
CA ALA A 64 14.19 1.23 3.22
C ALA A 64 13.07 1.19 2.17
N LEU A 65 12.80 0.02 1.57
CA LEU A 65 11.70 -0.16 0.63
C LEU A 65 10.34 0.12 1.28
N VAL A 66 10.09 -0.49 2.45
CA VAL A 66 8.85 -0.28 3.21
C VAL A 66 8.68 1.18 3.62
N ALA A 67 9.73 1.83 4.13
CA ALA A 67 9.67 3.24 4.54
C ALA A 67 9.37 4.17 3.35
N MET A 68 9.94 3.89 2.18
CA MET A 68 9.65 4.64 0.96
C MET A 68 8.19 4.46 0.53
N CYS A 69 7.67 3.23 0.53
CA CYS A 69 6.27 2.96 0.20
C CYS A 69 5.31 3.66 1.19
N HIS A 70 5.59 3.62 2.50
CA HIS A 70 4.79 4.35 3.50
C HIS A 70 4.78 5.85 3.23
N ARG A 71 5.92 6.45 2.86
CA ARG A 71 5.99 7.87 2.51
C ARG A 71 5.11 8.21 1.31
N GLU A 72 5.12 7.37 0.28
CA GLU A 72 4.26 7.56 -0.90
C GLU A 72 2.78 7.38 -0.57
N MET A 73 2.43 6.38 0.25
CA MET A 73 1.06 6.21 0.76
C MET A 73 0.61 7.42 1.56
N THR A 74 1.46 7.97 2.44
CA THR A 74 1.11 9.18 3.21
C THR A 74 0.91 10.39 2.33
N LYS A 75 1.74 10.57 1.30
CA LYS A 75 1.59 11.65 0.33
C LYS A 75 0.26 11.59 -0.43
N ARG A 76 -0.30 10.39 -0.63
CA ARG A 76 -1.50 10.15 -1.44
C ARG A 76 -2.78 10.03 -0.60
N GLY A 77 -2.68 9.41 0.58
CA GLY A 77 -3.80 9.06 1.45
C GLY A 77 -3.86 9.87 2.76
N GLY A 78 -2.89 10.74 3.03
CA GLY A 78 -2.78 11.44 4.31
C GLY A 78 -2.09 10.59 5.38
N ASP A 79 -2.16 11.01 6.64
CA ASP A 79 -1.43 10.36 7.73
C ASP A 79 -1.85 8.90 7.90
N ILE A 80 -0.88 8.02 8.18
CA ILE A 80 -1.14 6.62 8.49
C ILE A 80 -1.79 6.54 9.88
N VAL A 81 -2.99 5.95 9.92
CA VAL A 81 -3.79 5.75 11.12
C VAL A 81 -3.53 4.36 11.70
N SER A 82 -3.46 3.34 10.85
CA SER A 82 -3.25 1.96 11.28
C SER A 82 -2.46 1.14 10.25
N ILE A 83 -1.71 0.14 10.74
CA ILE A 83 -1.01 -0.85 9.92
C ILE A 83 -1.33 -2.23 10.52
N GLN A 84 -1.94 -3.10 9.73
CA GLN A 84 -2.28 -4.46 10.12
C GLN A 84 -1.57 -5.47 9.22
N ASP A 85 -0.83 -6.42 9.79
CA ASP A 85 -0.29 -7.57 9.06
C ASP A 85 -1.40 -8.60 8.86
N ILE A 86 -1.73 -8.87 7.60
CA ILE A 86 -2.77 -9.82 7.17
C ILE A 86 -2.15 -10.99 6.37
N THR A 87 -0.85 -11.22 6.53
CA THR A 87 -0.14 -12.30 5.84
C THR A 87 -0.74 -13.66 6.19
N GLY A 88 -1.23 -14.39 5.19
CA GLY A 88 -1.82 -15.71 5.37
C GLY A 88 -3.23 -15.72 5.96
N ASP A 89 -3.89 -14.56 6.08
CA ASP A 89 -5.31 -14.52 6.43
C ASP A 89 -6.16 -14.91 5.20
N ALA A 90 -6.74 -16.10 5.24
CA ALA A 90 -7.58 -16.66 4.18
C ALA A 90 -9.06 -16.21 4.25
N ARG A 91 -9.41 -15.28 5.14
CA ARG A 91 -10.78 -14.76 5.31
C ARG A 91 -11.06 -13.49 4.49
N LEU A 92 -10.11 -13.09 3.63
CA LEU A 92 -10.25 -12.04 2.63
C LEU A 92 -10.42 -12.65 1.23
#